data_AF-A0A8J2ZKS4-F1
#
_entry.id   AF-A0A8J2ZKS4-F1
#
_cell.length_a   1.000
_cell.length_b   1.000
_cell.length_c   1.000
_cell.angle_alpha   90.00
_cell.angle_beta   90.00
_cell.angle_gamma   90.00
#
_symmetry.space_group_name_H-M   'P 1'
#
loop_
_entity.id
_entity.type
_entity.pdbx_description
1 polymer ?
#
loop_
_entity_poly.entity_id
_entity_poly.type
_entity_poly.pdbx_seq_one_letter_code
_entity_poly.pdbx_strand_id
1 'polypeptide(L)'
;MRIWKEKKQRVMPKNRRRFGLEPAQAGPILCGMLKFTPILLALLYGFAMYRFSVWRTSRELDAKSTELADGQLRALTDRMAKALDLPRIRVNIYEIEPVNGLAAPDGRIFITRGFYNRYRAGEVSAEELASVIAHELGHVALGHSRRRMIDFSGQNAIRTALVMVLGRILPGVGPWVASMLMRLLSARLSRGDEYEADAYAAALLHKAGIGVTHQKSLFRKLDQLSGGGRGVPAWLLSHPKTEERIAALEVLEARWDDASKH
;
A
#
# COMPACT_ATOMS: atom_id res chain seq x y z
N MET A 1 -15.51 -73.17 -62.64
CA MET A 1 -16.56 -73.30 -63.68
C MET A 1 -17.90 -72.90 -63.04
N ARG A 2 -18.49 -71.76 -63.46
CA ARG A 2 -19.91 -71.33 -63.31
C ARG A 2 -20.47 -71.11 -61.87
N ILE A 3 -21.33 -70.16 -61.48
CA ILE A 3 -22.13 -69.05 -62.07
C ILE A 3 -22.67 -68.26 -60.83
N TRP A 4 -22.42 -66.95 -60.64
CA TRP A 4 -23.35 -65.80 -60.82
C TRP A 4 -24.81 -65.96 -60.32
N LYS A 5 -25.30 -65.09 -59.41
CA LYS A 5 -26.52 -64.30 -59.67
C LYS A 5 -26.81 -63.16 -58.68
N GLU A 6 -26.92 -62.02 -59.32
CA GLU A 6 -27.34 -60.66 -58.96
C GLU A 6 -28.86 -60.49 -58.68
N LYS A 7 -29.23 -59.26 -58.25
CA LYS A 7 -30.56 -58.58 -58.23
C LYS A 7 -31.38 -58.72 -56.92
N LYS A 8 -32.00 -57.66 -56.36
CA LYS A 8 -32.69 -56.50 -56.98
C LYS A 8 -32.94 -55.38 -55.94
N GLN A 9 -32.79 -54.12 -56.36
CA GLN A 9 -33.29 -52.91 -55.67
C GLN A 9 -34.83 -52.85 -55.66
N ARG A 10 -35.42 -52.24 -54.62
CA ARG A 10 -36.74 -51.56 -54.74
C ARG A 10 -36.82 -50.37 -53.78
N VAL A 11 -37.16 -49.22 -54.35
CA VAL A 11 -37.27 -47.88 -53.77
C VAL A 11 -38.61 -47.68 -53.06
N MET A 12 -38.63 -46.96 -51.92
CA MET A 12 -39.82 -46.31 -51.37
C MET A 12 -39.41 -44.97 -50.71
N PRO A 13 -40.01 -43.82 -51.07
CA PRO A 13 -39.71 -42.54 -50.42
C PRO A 13 -40.64 -42.34 -49.21
N LYS A 14 -40.08 -42.17 -48.01
CA LYS A 14 -40.85 -41.73 -46.83
C LYS A 14 -40.53 -40.26 -46.51
N ASN A 15 -41.42 -39.42 -47.01
CA ASN A 15 -41.55 -38.00 -46.72
C ASN A 15 -41.74 -37.79 -45.19
N ARG A 16 -40.71 -37.32 -44.48
CA ARG A 16 -40.83 -36.81 -43.10
C ARG A 16 -40.53 -35.33 -43.10
N ARG A 17 -41.57 -34.49 -43.03
CA ARG A 17 -41.43 -33.09 -42.61
C ARG A 17 -40.96 -33.09 -41.15
N ARG A 18 -39.70 -32.73 -40.90
CA ARG A 18 -39.23 -32.36 -39.57
C ARG A 18 -39.58 -30.89 -39.34
N PHE A 19 -40.45 -30.62 -38.36
CA PHE A 19 -40.52 -29.31 -37.72
C PHE A 19 -39.18 -29.08 -37.02
N GLY A 20 -38.30 -28.31 -37.66
CA GLY A 20 -37.10 -27.77 -37.04
C GLY A 20 -37.45 -26.48 -36.33
N LEU A 21 -37.53 -26.51 -35.00
CA LEU A 21 -37.31 -25.31 -34.20
C LEU A 21 -35.81 -25.01 -34.30
N GLU A 22 -35.44 -24.02 -35.12
CA GLU A 22 -34.10 -23.44 -35.12
C GLU A 22 -33.81 -22.91 -33.69
N PRO A 23 -32.71 -23.33 -33.03
CA PRO A 23 -32.29 -22.68 -31.81
C PRO A 23 -31.86 -21.25 -32.17
N ALA A 24 -32.45 -20.26 -31.49
CA ALA A 24 -32.11 -18.86 -31.66
C ALA A 24 -30.58 -18.69 -31.60
N GLN A 25 -29.97 -18.32 -32.72
CA GLN A 25 -28.56 -18.02 -32.79
C GLN A 25 -28.30 -16.79 -31.91
N ALA A 26 -27.81 -17.01 -30.69
CA ALA A 26 -27.28 -15.95 -29.85
C ALA A 26 -26.14 -15.28 -30.63
N GLY A 27 -26.38 -14.04 -31.07
CA GLY A 27 -25.45 -13.32 -31.93
C GLY A 27 -24.04 -13.20 -31.32
N PRO A 28 -23.01 -12.97 -32.16
CA PRO A 28 -21.59 -12.99 -31.77
C PRO A 28 -21.21 -12.01 -30.65
N ILE A 29 -22.07 -11.02 -30.36
CA ILE A 29 -21.88 -10.04 -29.29
C ILE A 29 -22.09 -10.68 -27.90
N LEU A 30 -23.06 -11.59 -27.75
CA LEU A 30 -23.39 -12.23 -26.46
C LEU A 30 -22.27 -13.19 -25.99
N CYS A 31 -21.60 -13.84 -26.95
CA CYS A 31 -20.48 -14.75 -26.70
C CYS A 31 -19.18 -14.02 -26.28
N GLY A 32 -19.02 -12.76 -26.70
CA GLY A 32 -17.88 -11.91 -26.31
C GLY A 32 -17.96 -11.43 -24.86
N MET A 33 -19.15 -11.02 -24.39
CA MET A 33 -19.36 -10.52 -23.02
C MET A 33 -19.15 -11.59 -21.95
N LEU A 34 -19.54 -12.84 -22.22
CA LEU A 34 -19.38 -13.97 -21.30
C LEU A 34 -17.91 -14.32 -20.99
N LYS A 35 -16.98 -14.08 -21.92
CA LYS A 35 -15.54 -14.36 -21.72
C LYS A 35 -14.90 -13.44 -20.68
N PHE A 36 -15.38 -12.21 -20.56
CA PHE A 36 -14.87 -11.23 -19.59
C PHE A 36 -15.67 -11.17 -18.30
N THR A 37 -16.85 -11.81 -18.26
CA THR A 37 -17.73 -11.84 -17.09
C THR A 37 -17.02 -12.39 -15.84
N PRO A 38 -16.23 -13.48 -15.89
CA PRO A 38 -15.50 -13.97 -14.72
C PRO A 38 -14.45 -12.97 -14.20
N ILE A 39 -13.74 -12.28 -15.10
CA ILE A 39 -12.74 -11.27 -14.75
C ILE A 39 -13.43 -10.06 -14.12
N LEU A 40 -14.53 -9.59 -14.72
CA LEU A 40 -15.31 -8.48 -14.20
C LEU A 40 -15.89 -8.80 -12.81
N LEU A 41 -16.42 -10.01 -12.61
CA LEU A 41 -16.91 -10.47 -11.31
C LEU A 41 -15.79 -10.56 -10.27
N ALA A 42 -14.61 -11.05 -10.65
CA ALA A 42 -13.45 -11.08 -9.75
C ALA A 42 -12.98 -9.67 -9.36
N LEU A 43 -12.97 -8.72 -10.29
CA LEU A 43 -12.65 -7.32 -10.01
C LEU A 43 -13.69 -6.66 -9.10
N LEU A 44 -14.98 -6.89 -9.37
CA LEU A 44 -16.08 -6.39 -8.53
C LEU A 44 -16.03 -6.98 -7.11
N TYR A 45 -15.77 -8.28 -7.00
CA TYR A 45 -15.61 -8.95 -5.71
C TYR A 45 -14.40 -8.41 -4.95
N GLY A 46 -13.24 -8.24 -5.61
CA GLY A 46 -12.05 -7.64 -5.03
C GLY A 46 -12.31 -6.21 -4.54
N PHE A 47 -13.01 -5.40 -5.33
CA PHE A 47 -13.41 -4.04 -4.96
C PHE A 47 -14.36 -4.03 -3.77
N ALA A 48 -15.35 -4.92 -3.73
CA ALA A 48 -16.27 -5.07 -2.60
C ALA A 48 -15.55 -5.48 -1.32
N MET A 49 -14.65 -6.47 -1.39
CA MET A 49 -13.82 -6.90 -0.26
C MET A 49 -12.90 -5.79 0.22
N TYR A 50 -12.32 -4.99 -0.68
CA TYR A 50 -11.54 -3.81 -0.34
C TYR A 50 -12.38 -2.79 0.42
N ARG A 51 -13.56 -2.44 -0.10
CA ARG A 51 -14.50 -1.50 0.52
C ARG A 51 -14.90 -1.95 1.92
N PHE A 52 -15.15 -3.24 2.07
CA PHE A 52 -15.47 -3.85 3.36
C PHE A 52 -14.28 -3.84 4.34
N SER A 53 -13.06 -4.14 3.87
CA SER A 53 -11.85 -4.08 4.69
C SER A 53 -11.57 -2.67 5.19
N VAL A 54 -11.61 -1.67 4.29
CA VAL A 54 -11.43 -0.26 4.66
C VAL A 54 -12.49 0.17 5.68
N TRP A 55 -13.75 -0.18 5.43
CA TRP A 55 -14.84 0.10 6.36
C TRP A 55 -14.62 -0.51 7.74
N ARG A 56 -14.19 -1.78 7.82
CA ARG A 56 -13.90 -2.45 9.08
C ARG A 56 -12.76 -1.76 9.84
N THR A 57 -11.65 -1.48 9.16
CA THR A 57 -10.48 -0.82 9.76
C THR A 57 -10.84 0.59 10.24
N SER A 58 -11.57 1.38 9.44
CA SER A 58 -12.04 2.70 9.86
C SER A 58 -12.92 2.62 11.10
N ARG A 59 -13.86 1.66 11.18
CA ARG A 59 -14.69 1.46 12.37
C ARG A 59 -13.90 1.07 13.61
N GLU A 60 -12.87 0.24 13.46
CA GLU A 60 -12.00 -0.13 14.57
C GLU A 60 -11.19 1.08 15.08
N LEU A 61 -10.63 1.87 14.17
CA LEU A 61 -9.92 3.10 14.49
C LEU A 61 -10.85 4.12 15.15
N ASP A 62 -12.10 4.27 14.68
CA ASP A 62 -13.10 5.14 15.30
C ASP A 62 -13.41 4.71 16.73
N ALA A 63 -13.54 3.40 16.98
CA ALA A 63 -13.88 2.86 18.30
C ALA A 63 -12.72 2.93 19.30
N LYS A 64 -11.48 2.91 18.83
CA LYS A 64 -10.25 2.83 19.65
C LYS A 64 -9.39 4.08 19.57
N SER A 65 -9.92 5.20 19.10
CA SER A 65 -9.16 6.43 19.03
C SER A 65 -9.86 7.60 19.69
N THR A 66 -9.05 8.45 20.29
CA THR A 66 -9.48 9.74 20.84
C THR A 66 -8.84 10.84 20.01
N GLU A 67 -9.57 11.94 19.80
CA GLU A 67 -9.00 13.08 19.11
C GLU A 67 -7.88 13.70 19.95
N LEU A 68 -6.75 14.01 19.33
CA LEU A 68 -5.61 14.60 20.03
C LEU A 68 -5.99 16.00 20.53
N ALA A 69 -6.10 16.15 21.85
CA ALA A 69 -6.45 17.40 22.53
C ALA A 69 -5.24 17.99 23.27
N ASP A 70 -4.11 18.15 22.58
CA ASP A 70 -2.89 18.79 23.11
C ASP A 70 -2.65 20.13 22.41
N GLY A 71 -2.50 21.21 23.18
CA GLY A 71 -2.38 22.56 22.64
C GLY A 71 -1.09 22.82 21.84
N GLN A 72 0.03 22.22 22.26
CA GLN A 72 1.31 22.40 21.57
C GLN A 72 1.32 21.65 20.23
N LEU A 73 0.88 20.39 20.25
CA LEU A 73 0.76 19.59 19.03
C LEU A 73 -0.30 20.16 18.08
N ARG A 74 -1.37 20.73 18.62
CA ARG A 74 -2.36 21.45 17.82
C ARG A 74 -1.76 22.67 17.12
N ALA A 75 -0.97 23.48 17.81
CA ALA A 75 -0.32 24.63 17.18
C ALA A 75 0.62 24.21 16.03
N LEU A 76 1.38 23.12 16.20
CA LEU A 76 2.27 22.59 15.15
C LEU A 76 1.49 22.02 13.96
N THR A 77 0.42 21.28 14.22
CA THR A 77 -0.45 20.73 13.16
C THR A 77 -1.22 21.83 12.43
N ASP A 78 -1.63 22.90 13.10
CA ASP A 78 -2.28 24.07 12.47
C ASP A 78 -1.28 24.80 11.56
N ARG A 79 -0.01 24.92 11.94
CA ARG A 79 1.05 25.48 11.07
C ARG A 79 1.26 24.63 9.82
N MET A 80 1.31 23.30 9.97
CA MET A 80 1.40 22.38 8.82
C MET A 80 0.15 22.45 7.94
N ALA A 81 -1.04 22.52 8.53
CA ALA A 81 -2.29 22.65 7.79
C ALA A 81 -2.31 23.92 6.94
N LYS A 82 -1.89 25.05 7.52
CA LYS A 82 -1.71 26.32 6.81
C LYS A 82 -0.70 26.21 5.66
N ALA A 83 0.43 25.53 5.88
CA ALA A 83 1.44 25.33 4.84
C ALA A 83 0.94 24.47 3.66
N LEU A 84 -0.05 23.61 3.90
CA LEU A 84 -0.69 22.74 2.91
C LEU A 84 -1.99 23.32 2.33
N ASP A 85 -2.43 24.50 2.77
CA ASP A 85 -3.75 25.07 2.46
C ASP A 85 -4.91 24.12 2.80
N LEU A 86 -4.79 23.43 3.93
CA LEU A 86 -5.80 22.53 4.47
C LEU A 86 -6.57 23.21 5.60
N PRO A 87 -7.89 22.98 5.72
CA PRO A 87 -8.67 23.54 6.83
C PRO A 87 -8.20 23.01 8.18
N ARG A 88 -7.77 21.73 8.22
CA ARG A 88 -7.29 21.07 9.44
C ARG A 88 -6.60 19.74 9.12
N ILE A 89 -5.52 19.44 9.85
CA ILE A 89 -4.96 18.09 9.94
C ILE A 89 -5.57 17.40 11.16
N ARG A 90 -6.29 16.30 10.96
CA ARG A 90 -6.90 15.53 12.05
C ARG A 90 -5.91 14.48 12.55
N VAL A 91 -5.56 14.59 13.83
CA VAL A 91 -4.67 13.66 14.51
C VAL A 91 -5.43 13.02 15.67
N ASN A 92 -5.33 11.70 15.77
CA ASN A 92 -5.99 10.90 16.77
C ASN A 92 -4.94 10.10 17.57
N ILE A 93 -5.23 9.82 18.84
CA ILE A 93 -4.46 8.89 19.66
C ILE A 93 -5.09 7.51 19.49
N TYR A 94 -4.31 6.53 19.03
CA TYR A 94 -4.70 5.12 19.00
C TYR A 94 -4.30 4.46 20.32
N GLU A 95 -5.26 3.88 21.04
CA GLU A 95 -5.09 3.36 22.40
C GLU A 95 -4.31 2.03 22.46
N ILE A 96 -3.05 2.06 22.05
CA ILE A 96 -2.11 0.95 22.14
C ILE A 96 -0.76 1.39 22.74
N GLU A 97 -0.13 0.48 23.49
CA GLU A 97 1.16 0.71 24.17
C GLU A 97 2.40 0.83 23.27
N PRO A 98 2.51 0.13 22.13
CA PRO A 98 3.72 0.23 21.30
C PRO A 98 3.92 1.64 20.73
N VAL A 99 5.15 2.14 20.69
CA VAL A 99 5.51 3.44 20.08
C VAL A 99 5.39 3.33 18.55
N ASN A 100 4.38 3.99 17.97
CA ASN A 100 4.14 3.98 16.52
C ASN A 100 3.31 5.19 16.04
N GLY A 101 3.32 5.42 14.73
CA GLY A 101 2.42 6.31 14.00
C GLY A 101 1.83 5.55 12.80
N LEU A 102 0.65 5.94 12.35
CA LEU A 102 0.05 5.37 11.15
C LEU A 102 -0.96 6.32 10.51
N ALA A 103 -1.02 6.32 9.18
CA ALA A 103 -2.07 6.96 8.43
C ALA A 103 -3.19 5.98 8.03
N ALA A 104 -4.43 6.37 8.26
CA ALA A 104 -5.59 5.65 7.76
C ALA A 104 -5.87 5.95 6.28
N PRO A 105 -6.55 5.04 5.55
CA PRO A 105 -6.92 5.25 4.15
C PRO A 105 -7.82 6.47 3.90
N ASP A 106 -8.49 6.97 4.93
CA ASP A 106 -9.34 8.17 4.88
C ASP A 106 -8.57 9.48 5.15
N GLY A 107 -7.24 9.41 5.27
CA GLY A 107 -6.35 10.55 5.45
C GLY A 107 -6.18 11.01 6.90
N ARG A 108 -6.79 10.33 7.88
CA ARG A 108 -6.55 10.61 9.30
C ARG A 108 -5.21 10.07 9.74
N ILE A 109 -4.54 10.82 10.61
CA ILE A 109 -3.25 10.44 11.19
C ILE A 109 -3.47 9.95 12.62
N PHE A 110 -2.81 8.86 12.99
CA PHE A 110 -2.89 8.27 14.30
C PHE A 110 -1.50 8.17 14.91
N ILE A 111 -1.40 8.59 16.17
CA ILE A 111 -0.22 8.40 17.02
C ILE A 111 -0.63 7.44 18.13
N THR A 112 0.22 6.48 18.49
CA THR A 112 -0.14 5.55 19.56
C THR A 112 -0.07 6.21 20.94
N ARG A 113 -0.88 5.71 21.88
CA ARG A 113 -0.84 6.10 23.30
C ARG A 113 0.57 5.97 23.86
N GLY A 114 1.28 4.90 23.51
CA GLY A 114 2.69 4.71 23.87
C GLY A 114 3.60 5.85 23.43
N PHE A 115 3.48 6.32 22.19
CA PHE A 115 4.29 7.44 21.69
C PHE A 115 3.92 8.75 22.38
N TYR A 116 2.62 8.99 22.57
CA TYR A 116 2.14 10.15 23.32
C TYR A 116 2.65 10.16 24.77
N ASN A 117 2.72 9.00 25.44
CA ASN A 117 3.26 8.89 26.79
C ASN A 117 4.76 9.26 26.85
N ARG A 118 5.54 8.93 25.81
CA ARG A 118 6.95 9.37 25.69
C ARG A 118 7.08 10.88 25.55
N TYR A 119 6.16 11.50 24.80
CA TYR A 119 6.06 12.96 24.72
C TYR A 119 5.71 13.57 26.09
N ARG A 120 4.70 13.03 26.77
CA ARG A 120 4.29 13.45 28.11
C ARG A 120 5.38 13.29 29.17
N ALA A 121 6.28 12.32 28.99
CA ALA A 121 7.44 12.08 29.84
C ALA A 121 8.65 12.99 29.51
N GLY A 122 8.57 13.82 28.46
CA GLY A 122 9.66 14.69 28.03
C GLY A 122 10.77 13.97 27.26
N GLU A 123 10.61 12.69 26.94
CA GLU A 123 11.57 11.93 26.15
C GLU A 123 11.53 12.35 24.67
N VAL A 124 10.35 12.75 24.20
CA VAL A 124 10.07 13.22 22.83
C VAL A 124 9.45 14.61 22.92
N SER A 125 9.93 15.55 22.11
CA SER A 125 9.40 16.91 22.00
C SER A 125 8.15 16.97 21.12
N ALA A 126 7.39 18.06 21.21
CA ALA A 126 6.21 18.26 20.36
C ALA A 126 6.60 18.32 18.87
N GLU A 127 7.74 18.93 18.55
CA GLU A 127 8.27 19.06 17.20
C GLU A 127 8.77 17.73 16.64
N GLU A 128 9.36 16.88 17.47
CA GLU A 128 9.69 15.50 17.09
C GLU A 128 8.43 14.70 16.77
N LEU A 129 7.37 14.82 17.59
CA LEU A 129 6.10 14.15 17.28
C LEU A 129 5.40 14.75 16.05
N ALA A 130 5.53 16.06 15.82
CA ALA A 130 5.08 16.69 14.58
C ALA A 130 5.82 16.14 13.35
N SER A 131 7.09 15.77 13.48
CA SER A 131 7.83 15.11 12.39
C SER A 131 7.26 13.75 12.01
N VAL A 132 6.77 12.98 12.99
CA VAL A 132 6.03 11.72 12.74
C VAL A 132 4.76 11.99 11.95
N ILE A 133 3.99 12.99 12.38
CA ILE A 133 2.73 13.37 11.71
C ILE A 133 3.02 13.81 10.26
N ALA A 134 4.07 14.59 10.04
CA ALA A 134 4.49 15.02 8.70
C ALA A 134 4.91 13.85 7.82
N HIS A 135 5.60 12.85 8.39
CA HIS A 135 6.01 11.62 7.69
C HIS A 135 4.79 10.78 7.27
N GLU A 136 3.84 10.56 8.18
CA GLU A 136 2.60 9.85 7.88
C GLU A 136 1.76 10.58 6.82
N LEU A 137 1.72 11.92 6.86
CA LEU A 137 1.11 12.72 5.79
C LEU A 137 1.80 12.53 4.44
N GLY A 138 3.13 12.36 4.42
CA GLY A 138 3.89 12.03 3.22
C GLY A 138 3.44 10.72 2.58
N HIS A 139 3.26 9.67 3.39
CA HIS A 139 2.72 8.39 2.90
C HIS A 139 1.33 8.52 2.28
N VAL A 140 0.47 9.36 2.87
CA VAL A 140 -0.88 9.63 2.34
C VAL A 140 -0.80 10.42 1.04
N ALA A 141 -0.07 11.54 1.05
CA ALA A 141 0.02 12.47 -0.07
C ALA A 141 0.61 11.81 -1.33
N LEU A 142 1.61 10.96 -1.15
CA LEU A 142 2.28 10.22 -2.25
C LEU A 142 1.56 8.92 -2.63
N GLY A 143 0.53 8.55 -1.86
CA GLY A 143 -0.31 7.38 -2.15
C GLY A 143 0.41 6.05 -1.95
N HIS A 144 1.39 5.97 -1.05
CA HIS A 144 2.20 4.76 -0.80
C HIS A 144 1.31 3.55 -0.44
N SER A 145 0.32 3.74 0.43
CA SER A 145 -0.63 2.67 0.79
C SER A 145 -1.44 2.19 -0.41
N ARG A 146 -1.89 3.11 -1.28
CA ARG A 146 -2.64 2.76 -2.49
C ARG A 146 -1.75 2.01 -3.49
N ARG A 147 -0.51 2.46 -3.68
CA ARG A 147 0.47 1.84 -4.58
C ARG A 147 0.81 0.43 -4.12
N ARG A 148 1.15 0.23 -2.84
CA ARG A 148 1.40 -1.10 -2.25
C ARG A 148 0.23 -2.07 -2.45
N MET A 149 -1.00 -1.60 -2.32
CA MET A 149 -2.19 -2.43 -2.55
C MET A 149 -2.38 -2.82 -4.03
N ILE A 150 -2.23 -1.87 -4.95
CA ILE A 150 -2.34 -2.13 -6.39
C ILE A 150 -1.24 -3.11 -6.82
N ASP A 151 -0.02 -2.84 -6.38
CA ASP A 151 1.14 -3.63 -6.74
C ASP A 151 1.02 -5.06 -6.21
N PHE A 152 0.32 -5.32 -5.11
CA PHE A 152 0.10 -6.70 -4.64
C PHE A 152 -0.55 -7.59 -5.71
N SER A 153 -1.47 -7.06 -6.51
CA SER A 153 -2.12 -7.81 -7.59
C SER A 153 -1.18 -8.05 -8.79
N GLY A 154 -0.42 -7.03 -9.20
CA GLY A 154 0.57 -7.13 -10.28
C GLY A 154 1.79 -7.97 -9.89
N GLN A 155 2.26 -7.85 -8.64
CA GLN A 155 3.39 -8.60 -8.09
C GLN A 155 3.08 -10.10 -8.05
N ASN A 156 1.84 -10.51 -7.79
CA ASN A 156 1.47 -11.94 -7.86
C ASN A 156 1.55 -12.48 -9.29
N ALA A 157 1.10 -11.71 -10.29
CA ALA A 157 1.23 -12.11 -11.69
C ALA A 157 2.71 -12.20 -12.12
N ILE A 158 3.51 -11.19 -11.78
CA ILE A 158 4.95 -11.14 -12.05
C ILE A 158 5.68 -12.29 -11.34
N ARG A 159 5.36 -12.55 -10.07
CA ARG A 159 5.93 -13.65 -9.29
C ARG A 159 5.61 -14.99 -9.94
N THR A 160 4.37 -15.22 -10.34
CA THR A 160 3.97 -16.46 -11.02
C THR A 160 4.71 -16.62 -12.35
N ALA A 161 4.84 -15.55 -13.14
CA ALA A 161 5.63 -15.58 -14.37
C ALA A 161 7.11 -15.92 -14.12
N LEU A 162 7.75 -15.27 -13.13
CA LEU A 162 9.12 -15.55 -12.71
C LEU A 162 9.30 -17.00 -12.25
N VAL A 163 8.37 -17.52 -11.44
CA VAL A 163 8.40 -18.91 -10.98
C VAL A 163 8.29 -19.88 -12.16
N MET A 164 7.40 -19.61 -13.12
CA MET A 164 7.24 -20.46 -14.31
C MET A 164 8.50 -20.47 -15.20
N VAL A 165 9.08 -19.29 -15.47
CA VAL A 165 10.27 -19.16 -16.31
C VAL A 165 11.50 -19.75 -15.61
N LEU A 166 11.78 -19.33 -14.37
CA LEU A 166 12.94 -19.79 -13.64
C LEU A 166 12.83 -21.25 -13.22
N GLY A 167 11.62 -21.76 -12.96
CA GLY A 167 11.40 -23.18 -12.68
C GLY A 167 11.73 -24.08 -13.88
N ARG A 168 11.63 -23.56 -15.11
CA ARG A 168 12.03 -24.28 -16.33
C ARG A 168 13.53 -24.22 -16.58
N ILE A 169 14.17 -23.09 -16.29
CA ILE A 169 15.61 -22.87 -16.51
C ILE A 169 16.44 -23.54 -15.40
N LEU A 170 15.97 -23.47 -14.16
CA LEU A 170 16.63 -23.96 -12.96
C LEU A 170 15.66 -24.87 -12.18
N PRO A 171 15.54 -26.15 -12.57
CA PRO A 171 14.67 -27.10 -11.88
C PRO A 171 15.01 -27.22 -10.39
N GLY A 172 13.99 -27.21 -9.52
CA GLY A 172 14.16 -27.32 -8.07
C GLY A 172 14.51 -26.00 -7.35
N VAL A 173 15.39 -25.16 -7.92
CA VAL A 173 15.85 -23.91 -7.27
C VAL A 173 15.20 -22.64 -7.84
N GLY A 174 14.67 -22.68 -9.05
CA GLY A 174 14.06 -21.53 -9.75
C GLY A 174 12.94 -20.82 -8.96
N PRO A 175 11.98 -21.53 -8.34
CA PRO A 175 10.94 -20.90 -7.52
C PRO A 175 11.49 -20.19 -6.27
N TRP A 176 12.58 -20.70 -5.69
CA TRP A 176 13.27 -20.07 -4.55
C TRP A 176 13.96 -18.79 -4.99
N VAL A 177 14.69 -18.81 -6.11
CA VAL A 177 15.34 -17.63 -6.70
C VAL A 177 14.29 -16.57 -7.05
N ALA A 178 13.18 -16.94 -7.68
CA ALA A 178 12.08 -16.03 -7.99
C ALA A 178 11.52 -15.35 -6.73
N SER A 179 11.32 -16.11 -5.65
CA SER A 179 10.82 -15.57 -4.39
C SER A 179 11.84 -14.63 -3.72
N MET A 180 13.13 -14.94 -3.82
CA MET A 180 14.21 -14.08 -3.32
C MET A 180 14.27 -12.75 -4.07
N LEU A 181 14.22 -12.78 -5.40
CA LEU A 181 14.21 -11.57 -6.24
C LEU A 181 13.01 -10.68 -5.93
N MET A 182 11.81 -11.27 -5.79
CA MET A 182 10.62 -10.52 -5.42
C MET A 182 10.75 -9.87 -4.04
N ARG A 183 11.30 -10.58 -3.05
CA ARG A 183 11.56 -10.00 -1.72
C ARG A 183 12.51 -8.81 -1.78
N LEU A 184 13.59 -8.92 -2.57
CA LEU A 184 14.55 -7.82 -2.75
C LEU A 184 13.91 -6.62 -3.43
N LEU A 185 13.07 -6.84 -4.44
CA LEU A 185 12.33 -5.79 -5.12
C LEU A 185 11.35 -5.09 -4.17
N SER A 186 10.52 -5.85 -3.45
CA SER A 186 9.57 -5.29 -2.48
C SER A 186 10.30 -4.51 -1.38
N ALA A 187 11.44 -5.00 -0.88
CA ALA A 187 12.24 -4.29 0.12
C ALA A 187 12.84 -3.00 -0.43
N ARG A 188 13.29 -2.97 -1.70
CA ARG A 188 13.81 -1.76 -2.34
C ARG A 188 12.70 -0.72 -2.56
N LEU A 189 11.54 -1.14 -3.04
CA LEU A 189 10.38 -0.26 -3.21
C LEU A 189 9.93 0.32 -1.86
N SER A 190 9.84 -0.52 -0.82
CA SER A 190 9.52 -0.07 0.53
C SER A 190 10.52 0.97 1.05
N ARG A 191 11.83 0.78 0.81
CA ARG A 191 12.82 1.80 1.19
C ARG A 191 12.64 3.10 0.41
N GLY A 192 12.28 3.02 -0.88
CA GLY A 192 11.96 4.18 -1.69
C GLY A 192 10.81 5.01 -1.09
N ASP A 193 9.71 4.36 -0.73
CA ASP A 193 8.56 4.99 -0.07
C ASP A 193 8.98 5.77 1.20
N GLU A 194 9.92 5.22 2.00
CA GLU A 194 10.42 5.88 3.21
C GLU A 194 11.22 7.16 2.90
N TYR A 195 12.11 7.12 1.90
CA TYR A 195 12.88 8.30 1.48
C TYR A 195 11.98 9.40 0.92
N GLU A 196 10.96 9.02 0.14
CA GLU A 196 10.00 9.98 -0.39
C GLU A 196 9.14 10.61 0.72
N ALA A 197 8.67 9.80 1.68
CA ALA A 197 7.93 10.29 2.84
C ALA A 197 8.79 11.19 3.74
N ASP A 198 10.08 10.87 3.92
CA ASP A 198 11.02 11.71 4.65
C ASP A 198 11.27 13.06 3.99
N ALA A 199 11.50 13.06 2.68
CA ALA A 199 11.70 14.29 1.92
C ALA A 199 10.44 15.17 1.95
N TYR A 200 9.26 14.56 1.84
CA TYR A 200 7.99 15.26 1.99
C TYR A 200 7.85 15.88 3.38
N ALA A 201 8.10 15.09 4.43
CA ALA A 201 8.02 15.57 5.80
C ALA A 201 8.99 16.72 6.06
N ALA A 202 10.24 16.59 5.63
CA ALA A 202 11.24 17.64 5.75
C ALA A 202 10.80 18.94 5.06
N ALA A 203 10.27 18.85 3.83
CA ALA A 203 9.81 20.01 3.08
C ALA A 203 8.60 20.67 3.77
N LEU A 204 7.66 19.88 4.28
CA LEU A 204 6.51 20.37 5.03
C LEU A 204 6.93 21.05 6.33
N LEU A 205 7.79 20.42 7.12
CA LEU A 205 8.29 20.96 8.39
C LEU A 205 9.07 22.26 8.16
N HIS A 206 9.90 22.30 7.12
CA HIS A 206 10.63 23.51 6.71
C HIS A 206 9.65 24.63 6.30
N LYS A 207 8.69 24.34 5.40
CA LYS A 207 7.67 25.31 4.96
C LYS A 207 6.78 25.80 6.10
N ALA A 208 6.49 24.95 7.09
CA ALA A 208 5.74 25.31 8.29
C ALA A 208 6.56 26.10 9.32
N GLY A 209 7.87 26.27 9.10
CA GLY A 209 8.83 26.94 10.00
C GLY A 209 9.19 26.13 11.25
N ILE A 210 8.93 24.83 11.25
CA ILE A 210 9.24 23.91 12.37
C ILE A 210 10.71 23.44 12.26
N GLY A 211 11.19 23.26 11.03
CA GLY A 211 12.56 22.85 10.74
C GLY A 211 12.76 21.32 10.70
N VAL A 212 13.85 20.89 10.05
CA VAL A 212 14.14 19.46 9.79
C VAL A 212 14.90 18.80 10.94
N THR A 213 15.54 19.60 11.80
CA THR A 213 16.35 19.14 12.94
C THR A 213 15.62 18.13 13.83
N HIS A 214 14.31 18.33 14.06
CA HIS A 214 13.50 17.47 14.91
C HIS A 214 13.27 16.08 14.31
N GLN A 215 13.15 15.98 12.98
CA GLN A 215 13.03 14.68 12.30
C GLN A 215 14.33 13.87 12.47
N LYS A 216 15.49 14.51 12.27
CA LYS A 216 16.80 13.89 12.50
C LYS A 216 17.00 13.50 13.97
N SER A 217 16.61 14.37 14.91
CA SER A 217 16.67 14.11 16.35
C SER A 217 15.83 12.89 16.73
N LEU A 218 14.59 12.81 16.25
CA LEU A 218 13.71 11.68 16.54
C LEU A 218 14.31 10.35 16.04
N PHE A 219 14.87 10.30 14.83
CA PHE A 219 15.51 9.09 14.31
C PHE A 219 16.66 8.61 15.20
N ARG A 220 17.43 9.53 15.78
CA ARG A 220 18.49 9.20 16.75
C ARG A 220 17.91 8.70 18.08
N LYS A 221 16.82 9.29 18.57
CA LYS A 221 16.16 8.88 19.82
C LYS A 221 15.51 7.50 19.73
N LEU A 222 14.80 7.21 18.63
CA LEU A 222 14.16 5.90 18.41
C LEU A 222 15.18 4.76 18.40
N ASP A 223 16.40 5.04 17.93
CA ASP A 223 17.53 4.10 17.94
C ASP A 223 18.01 3.81 19.37
N GLN A 224 18.19 4.86 20.18
CA GLN A 224 18.55 4.72 21.61
C GLN A 224 17.47 3.95 22.39
N LEU A 225 16.19 4.15 22.06
CA LEU A 225 15.08 3.41 22.65
C LEU A 225 15.11 1.91 22.31
N SER A 226 15.74 1.52 21.19
CA SER A 226 15.92 0.11 20.78
C SER A 226 17.05 -0.60 21.53
N GLY A 227 18.12 0.13 21.89
CA GLY A 227 19.29 -0.42 22.57
C GLY A 227 19.12 -0.67 24.08
N GLY A 228 18.11 -0.07 24.72
CA GLY A 228 17.94 -0.07 26.18
C GLY A 228 17.18 -1.26 26.80
N GLY A 229 17.07 -2.40 26.12
CA GLY A 229 16.44 -3.62 26.67
C GLY A 229 14.91 -3.65 26.69
N ARG A 230 14.21 -2.63 26.16
CA ARG A 230 12.73 -2.58 26.06
C ARG A 230 12.15 -3.07 24.72
N GLY A 231 12.96 -3.75 23.91
CA GLY A 231 12.57 -4.22 22.58
C GLY A 231 12.56 -3.09 21.54
N VAL A 232 12.61 -3.46 20.26
CA VAL A 232 12.61 -2.51 19.14
C VAL A 232 11.23 -1.81 19.08
N PRO A 233 11.16 -0.47 19.07
CA PRO A 233 9.92 0.27 18.86
C PRO A 233 9.16 -0.23 17.63
N ALA A 234 7.83 -0.32 17.72
CA ALA A 234 6.98 -0.75 16.59
C ALA A 234 7.16 0.14 15.35
N TRP A 235 7.46 1.43 15.57
CA TRP A 235 7.91 2.35 14.52
C TRP A 235 9.09 1.79 13.73
N LEU A 236 10.18 1.34 14.37
CA LEU A 236 11.38 0.87 13.67
C LEU A 236 11.18 -0.49 12.96
N LEU A 237 10.17 -1.27 13.37
CA LEU A 237 9.77 -2.48 12.68
C LEU A 237 9.01 -2.20 11.38
N SER A 238 8.24 -1.11 11.35
CA SER A 238 7.44 -0.70 10.19
C SER A 238 8.17 0.28 9.28
N HIS A 239 9.05 1.10 9.86
CA HIS A 239 9.87 2.14 9.24
C HIS A 239 11.33 1.92 9.63
N PRO A 240 12.02 0.95 8.99
CA PRO A 240 13.41 0.67 9.32
C PRO A 240 14.28 1.91 9.09
N LYS A 241 15.07 2.26 10.11
CA LYS A 241 16.07 3.33 10.03
C LYS A 241 17.22 2.87 9.15
N THR A 242 17.78 3.83 8.40
CA THR A 242 19.13 3.76 7.86
C THR A 242 19.84 5.06 8.22
N GLU A 243 21.11 5.02 8.62
CA GLU A 243 21.93 6.25 8.71
C GLU A 243 21.90 7.04 7.39
N GLU A 244 21.70 6.32 6.28
CA GLU A 244 21.44 6.86 4.95
C GLU A 244 20.22 7.81 4.89
N ARG A 245 19.12 7.55 5.64
CA ARG A 245 17.97 8.46 5.71
C ARG A 245 18.33 9.78 6.38
N ILE A 246 19.11 9.74 7.46
CA ILE A 246 19.61 10.96 8.12
C ILE A 246 20.52 11.73 7.16
N ALA A 247 21.46 11.04 6.49
CA ALA A 247 22.35 11.65 5.52
C ALA A 247 21.57 12.29 4.34
N ALA A 248 20.51 11.63 3.85
CA ALA A 248 19.65 12.17 2.80
C ALA A 248 18.94 13.47 3.24
N LEU A 249 18.49 13.53 4.50
CA LEU A 249 17.90 14.75 5.08
C LEU A 249 18.93 15.88 5.20
N GLU A 250 20.17 15.57 5.60
CA GLU A 250 21.26 16.56 5.70
C GLU A 250 21.63 17.13 4.32
N VAL A 251 21.69 16.29 3.29
CA VAL A 251 21.88 16.73 1.90
C VAL A 251 20.73 17.62 1.43
N LEU A 252 19.49 17.26 1.77
CA LEU A 252 18.31 18.04 1.40
C LEU A 252 18.30 19.43 2.06
N GLU A 253 18.62 19.49 3.35
CA GLU A 253 18.72 20.73 4.12
C GLU A 253 19.81 21.67 3.57
N ALA A 254 21.01 21.14 3.29
CA ALA A 254 22.10 21.93 2.71
C ALA A 254 21.71 22.59 1.37
N ARG A 255 20.92 21.89 0.55
CA ARG A 255 20.43 22.44 -0.72
C ARG A 255 19.49 23.62 -0.54
N TRP A 256 18.68 23.64 0.53
CA TRP A 256 17.78 24.76 0.82
C TRP A 256 18.53 25.95 1.38
N ASP A 257 19.53 25.70 2.23
CA ASP A 257 20.40 26.76 2.77
C ASP A 257 21.13 27.49 1.63
N ASP A 258 21.65 26.76 0.64
CA ASP A 258 22.30 27.38 -0.51
C ASP A 258 21.34 28.14 -1.43
N ALA A 259 20.12 27.61 -1.63
CA ALA A 259 19.09 28.28 -2.39
C ALA A 259 18.62 29.59 -1.73
N SER A 260 18.63 29.68 -0.39
CA SER A 260 18.24 30.89 0.34
C SER A 260 19.28 32.02 0.29
N LYS A 261 20.52 31.73 -0.14
CA LYS A 261 21.61 32.71 -0.24
C LYS A 261 21.64 33.47 -1.57
N HIS A 262 20.83 33.06 -2.55
CA HIS A 262 20.78 33.60 -3.92
C HIS A 262 19.39 34.16 -4.22
#